data_AF-A0A0C9WE80-F1
#
_entry.id   AF-A0A0C9WE80-F1
#
_cell.length_a   1.000
_cell.length_b   1.000
_cell.length_c   1.000
_cell.angle_alpha   90.00
_cell.angle_beta   90.00
_cell.angle_gamma   90.00
#
_symmetry.space_group_name_H-M   'P 1'
#
loop_
_entity.id
_entity.type
_entity.pdbx_description
1 polymer ?
#
loop_
_entity_poly.entity_id
_entity_poly.type
_entity_poly.pdbx_seq_one_letter_code
_entity_poly.pdbx_strand_id
1 'polypeptide(L)'
;MIVSALFSAVLIHLLARLADLPIQYVIPGCVHGLPANVASVQSREEQAPLIAPSQWSFDPYPDKPRITFREDGSFKLTIFSDIHFGENPWDSWGPQQDLKTKGLMRVLLDVEKPDYVVINGDLITGENTFRENSTTLIDAIVQPLNEVKVAFSSTSGNHDTHVNITREEEILRETSVSPFSYTRLSPPSVGGSGGPGNYWVPVFEKDTDATPALVLWFFDSRGGVYHDGTHMPDWVDSSVAEWIAVETRTMDAVWGSPESRSAIAFVHIPPHAIQDVQDKLNSTTNAGLNADKLGRGSTQASGDPASSGKDSAFWHALNSNVKNLRAVIFGHDHGNEWCAREPTYDVIFCFNKHSG
;
A
#
# COMPACT_ATOMS: atom_id res chain seq x y z
N MET A 1 -31.57 8.36 -15.20
CA MET A 1 -30.22 8.14 -15.77
C MET A 1 -29.63 6.92 -15.07
N ILE A 2 -29.96 5.72 -15.56
CA ILE A 2 -29.50 4.43 -14.99
C ILE A 2 -29.11 3.58 -16.20
N VAL A 3 -28.02 3.96 -16.88
CA VAL A 3 -27.26 3.15 -17.85
C VAL A 3 -25.89 3.82 -18.02
N SER A 4 -24.95 3.63 -17.09
CA SER A 4 -23.49 3.82 -17.33
C SER A 4 -22.59 3.37 -16.15
N ALA A 5 -23.02 2.43 -15.31
CA ALA A 5 -22.27 2.00 -14.12
C ALA A 5 -21.78 0.54 -14.20
N LEU A 6 -21.37 0.08 -15.38
CA LEU A 6 -20.94 -1.31 -15.62
C LEU A 6 -19.51 -1.46 -16.17
N PHE A 7 -18.68 -0.43 -16.05
CA PHE A 7 -17.25 -0.51 -16.35
C PHE A 7 -16.44 0.30 -15.33
N SER A 8 -16.17 -0.27 -14.14
CA SER A 8 -15.06 0.15 -13.25
C SER A 8 -15.01 -0.76 -12.02
N ALA A 9 -14.55 -1.99 -12.23
CA ALA A 9 -13.95 -2.83 -11.19
C ALA A 9 -12.87 -3.76 -11.77
N VAL A 10 -12.39 -3.45 -12.98
CA VAL A 10 -11.39 -4.27 -13.69
C VAL A 10 -10.10 -3.48 -13.79
N LEU A 11 -9.40 -3.34 -12.67
CA LEU A 11 -7.98 -2.95 -12.68
C LEU A 11 -7.10 -3.95 -11.94
N ILE A 12 -7.45 -5.26 -11.99
CA ILE A 12 -6.49 -6.36 -11.83
C ILE A 12 -6.83 -7.49 -12.81
N HIS A 13 -7.03 -7.16 -14.08
CA HIS A 13 -6.84 -8.12 -15.18
C HIS A 13 -5.68 -7.73 -16.10
N LEU A 14 -5.06 -6.56 -15.87
CA LEU A 14 -3.95 -6.07 -16.69
C LEU A 14 -2.57 -6.50 -16.17
N LEU A 15 -2.41 -6.77 -14.88
CA LEU A 15 -1.14 -7.28 -14.34
C LEU A 15 -0.84 -8.72 -14.76
N ALA A 16 -1.86 -9.50 -15.13
CA ALA A 16 -1.69 -10.89 -15.57
C ALA A 16 -1.23 -11.04 -17.03
N ARG A 17 -1.20 -9.96 -17.83
CA ARG A 17 -0.77 -10.01 -19.25
C ARG A 17 0.59 -9.35 -19.55
N LEU A 18 1.31 -8.89 -18.52
CA LEU A 18 2.65 -8.33 -18.67
C LEU A 18 3.77 -9.26 -18.18
N ALA A 19 3.42 -10.50 -17.82
CA ALA A 19 4.38 -11.56 -17.49
C ALA A 19 4.55 -12.53 -18.67
N ASP A 20 5.00 -12.04 -19.83
CA ASP A 20 5.51 -12.90 -20.89
C ASP A 20 6.91 -13.39 -20.51
N LEU A 21 7.00 -14.63 -20.01
CA LEU A 21 8.24 -15.39 -19.94
C LEU A 21 8.56 -16.00 -21.31
N PRO A 22 9.84 -15.97 -21.73
CA PRO A 22 10.42 -17.18 -22.32
C PRO A 22 11.79 -17.54 -21.71
N ILE A 23 11.79 -18.68 -21.02
CA ILE A 23 12.65 -19.88 -21.17
C ILE A 23 14.06 -19.74 -21.79
N GLN A 24 15.04 -20.21 -20.98
CA GLN A 24 16.33 -20.89 -21.23
C GLN A 24 17.39 -20.32 -22.18
N TYR A 25 18.64 -20.27 -21.67
CA TYR A 25 19.75 -21.08 -22.18
C TYR A 25 20.71 -21.52 -21.06
N VAL A 26 20.93 -22.83 -20.96
CA VAL A 26 22.10 -23.49 -20.36
C VAL A 26 23.03 -23.85 -21.54
N ILE A 27 24.37 -23.77 -21.42
CA ILE A 27 25.41 -24.86 -21.44
C ILE A 27 26.86 -24.22 -21.33
N PRO A 28 28.01 -24.94 -21.26
CA PRO A 28 28.81 -25.17 -20.04
C PRO A 28 30.29 -24.69 -20.07
N GLY A 29 30.90 -24.63 -18.87
CA GLY A 29 32.25 -25.12 -18.54
C GLY A 29 33.51 -24.52 -19.20
N CYS A 30 34.45 -24.06 -18.38
CA CYS A 30 35.89 -24.26 -18.62
C CYS A 30 36.72 -24.08 -17.33
N VAL A 31 37.67 -24.98 -17.13
CA VAL A 31 38.64 -25.08 -16.02
C VAL A 31 40.01 -24.64 -16.53
N HIS A 32 40.83 -24.01 -15.67
CA HIS A 32 42.31 -23.84 -15.62
C HIS A 32 42.61 -22.45 -15.01
N GLY A 33 43.53 -22.16 -14.08
CA GLY A 33 44.59 -22.87 -13.39
C GLY A 33 45.72 -21.89 -13.01
N LEU A 34 45.82 -21.47 -11.73
CA LEU A 34 47.01 -21.03 -10.93
C LEU A 34 47.85 -19.78 -11.34
N PRO A 35 48.73 -19.18 -10.47
CA PRO A 35 48.80 -19.14 -8.99
C PRO A 35 49.14 -17.75 -8.33
N ALA A 36 48.94 -17.73 -7.00
CA ALA A 36 49.76 -17.14 -5.90
C ALA A 36 49.93 -15.62 -5.64
N ASN A 37 49.79 -15.33 -4.33
CA ASN A 37 50.37 -14.28 -3.49
C ASN A 37 49.70 -12.89 -3.49
N VAL A 38 48.95 -12.57 -2.42
CA VAL A 38 49.25 -11.42 -1.53
C VAL A 38 48.77 -11.71 -0.09
N ALA A 39 49.65 -11.32 0.84
CA ALA A 39 49.64 -11.28 2.30
C ALA A 39 48.31 -11.41 3.09
N SER A 40 48.43 -12.20 4.16
CA SER A 40 47.53 -12.31 5.30
C SER A 40 47.38 -10.99 6.07
N VAL A 41 46.15 -10.52 6.24
CA VAL A 41 45.75 -9.61 7.31
C VAL A 41 44.71 -10.34 8.15
N GLN A 42 45.07 -10.68 9.38
CA GLN A 42 44.13 -11.22 10.37
C GLN A 42 43.21 -10.09 10.84
N SER A 43 42.01 -9.99 10.25
CA SER A 43 40.88 -9.33 10.92
C SER A 43 40.17 -10.37 11.77
N ARG A 44 40.14 -10.13 13.09
CA ARG A 44 39.25 -10.87 14.00
C ARG A 44 37.80 -10.57 13.59
N GLU A 45 37.19 -11.46 12.84
CA GLU A 45 35.73 -11.55 12.77
C GLU A 45 35.25 -11.98 14.15
N GLU A 46 34.72 -11.02 14.90
CA GLU A 46 33.91 -11.28 16.07
C GLU A 46 32.63 -11.96 15.55
N GLN A 47 32.61 -13.28 15.61
CA GLN A 47 31.44 -14.09 15.27
C GLN A 47 30.29 -13.70 16.19
N ALA A 48 29.34 -12.94 15.65
CA ALA A 48 28.04 -12.76 16.26
C ALA A 48 27.44 -14.15 16.51
N PRO A 49 26.85 -14.39 17.69
CA PRO A 49 26.37 -15.72 18.05
C PRO A 49 25.32 -16.19 17.03
N LEU A 50 25.55 -17.38 16.47
CA LEU A 50 24.57 -18.11 15.67
C LEU A 50 23.38 -18.44 16.57
N ILE A 51 22.36 -17.60 16.55
CA ILE A 51 21.08 -17.87 17.19
C ILE A 51 20.41 -18.99 16.37
N ALA A 52 20.07 -20.10 17.02
CA ALA A 52 19.43 -21.24 16.39
C ALA A 52 18.07 -20.83 15.77
N PRO A 53 17.72 -21.32 14.56
CA PRO A 53 16.46 -21.03 13.91
C PRO A 53 15.34 -21.87 14.54
N SER A 54 14.84 -21.43 15.68
CA SER A 54 13.56 -21.92 16.21
C SER A 54 12.87 -20.81 17.00
N GLN A 55 11.66 -20.45 16.55
CA GLN A 55 10.63 -19.63 17.22
C GLN A 55 10.52 -18.12 16.90
N TRP A 56 11.00 -17.65 15.76
CA TRP A 56 10.42 -16.45 15.14
C TRP A 56 9.54 -16.91 13.99
N SER A 57 8.27 -17.16 14.30
CA SER A 57 7.25 -17.03 13.26
C SER A 57 7.33 -15.57 12.81
N PHE A 58 8.01 -15.28 11.69
CA PHE A 58 7.99 -13.96 11.04
C PHE A 58 6.64 -13.76 10.35
N ASP A 59 5.59 -14.03 11.12
CA ASP A 59 4.21 -13.87 10.76
C ASP A 59 3.67 -12.75 11.65
N PRO A 60 3.40 -11.57 11.09
CA PRO A 60 2.84 -10.47 11.86
C PRO A 60 1.38 -10.67 12.26
N TYR A 61 0.73 -11.75 11.81
CA TYR A 61 -0.68 -12.04 12.05
C TYR A 61 -0.90 -13.46 12.64
N PRO A 62 -0.26 -13.80 13.77
CA PRO A 62 -0.29 -15.18 14.30
C PRO A 62 -1.71 -15.67 14.67
N ASP A 63 -2.64 -14.75 14.93
CA ASP A 63 -4.02 -15.04 15.31
C ASP A 63 -5.02 -14.90 14.14
N LYS A 64 -4.54 -14.74 12.90
CA LYS A 64 -5.40 -14.60 11.71
C LYS A 64 -5.16 -15.75 10.72
N PRO A 65 -6.15 -16.08 9.87
CA PRO A 65 -5.93 -16.96 8.74
C PRO A 65 -4.80 -16.43 7.84
N ARG A 66 -4.03 -17.30 7.21
CA ARG A 66 -3.09 -16.86 6.16
C ARG A 66 -3.87 -16.43 4.93
N ILE A 67 -3.39 -15.39 4.27
CA ILE A 67 -3.92 -14.97 2.98
C ILE A 67 -3.26 -15.83 1.91
N THR A 68 -4.06 -16.49 1.07
CA THR A 68 -3.55 -17.40 0.05
C THR A 68 -4.07 -17.09 -1.34
N PHE A 69 -3.32 -17.50 -2.35
CA PHE A 69 -3.85 -17.62 -3.71
C PHE A 69 -4.96 -18.70 -3.74
N ARG A 70 -5.81 -18.62 -4.75
CA ARG A 70 -6.78 -19.68 -5.07
C ARG A 70 -6.08 -20.89 -5.67
N GLU A 71 -6.76 -22.03 -5.68
CA GLU A 71 -6.24 -23.29 -6.26
C GLU A 71 -5.87 -23.15 -7.76
N ASP A 72 -6.50 -22.24 -8.48
CA ASP A 72 -6.19 -21.95 -9.89
C ASP A 72 -5.00 -20.99 -10.08
N GLY A 73 -4.35 -20.58 -9.00
CA GLY A 73 -3.23 -19.64 -8.99
C GLY A 73 -3.65 -18.17 -9.12
N SER A 74 -4.95 -17.86 -9.13
CA SER A 74 -5.42 -16.47 -9.16
C SER A 74 -5.48 -15.86 -7.76
N PHE A 75 -5.31 -14.54 -7.69
CA PHE A 75 -5.55 -13.74 -6.50
C PHE A 75 -6.19 -12.42 -6.92
N LYS A 76 -7.43 -12.19 -6.47
CA LYS A 76 -8.21 -11.01 -6.82
C LYS A 76 -8.18 -10.01 -5.67
N LEU A 77 -7.58 -8.87 -5.95
CA LEU A 77 -7.59 -7.72 -5.05
C LEU A 77 -8.60 -6.67 -5.58
N THR A 78 -9.44 -6.15 -4.70
CA THR A 78 -10.33 -5.00 -4.99
C THR A 78 -9.85 -3.81 -4.17
N ILE A 79 -9.81 -2.64 -4.78
CA ILE A 79 -9.29 -1.42 -4.15
C ILE A 79 -10.37 -0.35 -4.17
N PHE A 80 -10.67 0.20 -2.99
CA PHE A 80 -11.47 1.41 -2.82
C PHE A 80 -10.52 2.53 -2.39
N SER A 81 -10.73 3.74 -2.89
CA SER A 81 -9.94 4.91 -2.53
C SER A 81 -10.86 6.11 -2.36
N ASP A 82 -10.48 7.04 -1.48
CA ASP A 82 -11.13 8.35 -1.38
C ASP A 82 -12.65 8.18 -1.17
N ILE A 83 -13.04 7.44 -0.13
CA ILE A 83 -14.45 7.15 0.15
C ILE A 83 -15.10 8.25 1.00
N HIS A 84 -14.32 9.10 1.67
CA HIS A 84 -14.72 10.37 2.27
C HIS A 84 -15.96 10.34 3.16
N PHE A 85 -16.12 9.29 3.97
CA PHE A 85 -17.30 9.20 4.84
C PHE A 85 -17.40 10.38 5.79
N GLY A 86 -18.64 10.83 6.02
CA GLY A 86 -18.89 11.97 6.90
C GLY A 86 -18.55 13.32 6.28
N GLU A 87 -18.40 13.41 4.96
CA GLU A 87 -18.36 14.69 4.25
C GLU A 87 -19.71 15.41 4.35
N ASN A 88 -19.67 16.72 4.59
CA ASN A 88 -20.83 17.61 4.63
C ASN A 88 -22.03 17.07 5.46
N PRO A 89 -21.82 16.64 6.73
CA PRO A 89 -22.81 15.89 7.50
C PRO A 89 -24.01 16.74 7.97
N TRP A 90 -23.89 18.07 7.88
CA TRP A 90 -24.96 19.01 8.20
C TRP A 90 -25.96 19.20 7.05
N ASP A 91 -25.66 18.72 5.83
CA ASP A 91 -26.59 18.68 4.71
C ASP A 91 -27.09 17.25 4.48
N SER A 92 -28.33 17.11 3.99
CA SER A 92 -28.88 15.82 3.58
C SER A 92 -28.06 15.11 2.47
N TRP A 93 -27.27 15.85 1.69
CA TRP A 93 -26.46 15.33 0.60
C TRP A 93 -25.31 14.42 1.07
N GLY A 94 -24.61 14.79 2.15
CA GLY A 94 -23.44 14.06 2.66
C GLY A 94 -23.77 12.63 3.09
N PRO A 95 -24.69 12.44 4.06
CA PRO A 95 -25.16 11.11 4.46
C PRO A 95 -25.77 10.29 3.31
N GLN A 96 -26.31 10.94 2.27
CA GLN A 96 -26.76 10.23 1.06
C GLN A 96 -25.60 9.70 0.22
N GLN A 97 -24.44 10.37 0.19
CA GLN A 97 -23.25 9.85 -0.49
C GLN A 97 -22.69 8.66 0.29
N ASP A 98 -22.53 8.75 1.62
CA ASP A 98 -22.12 7.62 2.46
C ASP A 98 -22.97 6.36 2.19
N LEU A 99 -24.29 6.51 2.09
CA LEU A 99 -25.19 5.39 1.77
C LEU A 99 -24.98 4.83 0.35
N LYS A 100 -24.70 5.68 -0.64
CA LYS A 100 -24.38 5.25 -2.01
C LYS A 100 -23.04 4.54 -2.06
N THR A 101 -22.01 5.05 -1.38
CA THR A 101 -20.69 4.45 -1.30
C THR A 101 -20.76 3.07 -0.66
N LYS A 102 -21.51 2.92 0.44
CA LYS A 102 -21.81 1.58 1.01
C LYS A 102 -22.54 0.68 0.03
N GLY A 103 -23.50 1.21 -0.72
CA GLY A 103 -24.22 0.48 -1.75
C GLY A 103 -23.29 -0.02 -2.87
N LEU A 104 -22.39 0.84 -3.34
CA LEU A 104 -21.37 0.52 -4.33
C LEU A 104 -20.44 -0.57 -3.80
N MET A 105 -19.91 -0.42 -2.58
CA MET A 105 -19.06 -1.42 -1.95
C MET A 105 -19.76 -2.79 -1.91
N ARG A 106 -21.02 -2.86 -1.47
CA ARG A 106 -21.78 -4.13 -1.45
C ARG A 106 -21.92 -4.75 -2.84
N VAL A 107 -22.26 -3.95 -3.84
CA VAL A 107 -22.39 -4.43 -5.23
C VAL A 107 -21.05 -4.95 -5.74
N LEU A 108 -19.96 -4.22 -5.55
CA LEU A 108 -18.64 -4.65 -6.03
C LEU A 108 -18.13 -5.89 -5.29
N LEU A 109 -18.35 -5.99 -3.98
CA LEU A 109 -17.98 -7.18 -3.21
C LEU A 109 -18.75 -8.43 -3.68
N ASP A 110 -20.04 -8.30 -4.01
CA ASP A 110 -20.86 -9.41 -4.51
C ASP A 110 -20.48 -9.83 -5.94
N VAL A 111 -20.24 -8.85 -6.82
CA VAL A 111 -19.90 -9.09 -8.24
C VAL A 111 -18.47 -9.60 -8.38
N GLU A 112 -17.50 -8.91 -7.77
CA GLU A 112 -16.09 -9.23 -7.95
C GLU A 112 -15.65 -10.43 -7.11
N LYS A 113 -16.22 -10.62 -5.91
CA LYS A 113 -15.80 -11.66 -4.96
C LYS A 113 -14.27 -11.66 -4.77
N PRO A 114 -13.72 -10.57 -4.23
CA PRO A 114 -12.28 -10.46 -4.01
C PRO A 114 -11.77 -11.48 -2.97
N ASP A 115 -10.51 -11.87 -3.12
CA ASP A 115 -9.77 -12.60 -2.09
C ASP A 115 -9.24 -11.66 -1.01
N TYR A 116 -9.02 -10.40 -1.38
CA TYR A 116 -8.53 -9.36 -0.49
C TYR A 116 -9.05 -7.98 -0.92
N VAL A 117 -9.30 -7.10 0.04
CA VAL A 117 -9.70 -5.71 -0.23
C VAL A 117 -8.66 -4.75 0.33
N VAL A 118 -8.42 -3.64 -0.38
CA VAL A 118 -7.65 -2.51 0.14
C VAL A 118 -8.51 -1.26 0.13
N ILE A 119 -8.53 -0.52 1.24
CA ILE A 119 -9.07 0.84 1.31
C ILE A 119 -7.87 1.80 1.35
N ASN A 120 -7.56 2.44 0.22
CA ASN A 120 -6.30 3.15 0.04
C ASN A 120 -6.43 4.66 0.36
N GLY A 121 -6.67 4.95 1.63
CA GLY A 121 -6.69 6.29 2.22
C GLY A 121 -7.93 7.13 1.92
N ASP A 122 -8.04 8.23 2.68
CA ASP A 122 -9.20 9.12 2.75
C ASP A 122 -10.49 8.33 3.01
N LEU A 123 -10.45 7.61 4.12
CA LEU A 123 -11.56 6.83 4.65
C LEU A 123 -12.69 7.77 5.09
N ILE A 124 -12.32 8.85 5.76
CA ILE A 124 -13.25 9.84 6.27
C ILE A 124 -12.86 11.25 5.81
N THR A 125 -13.82 12.16 5.85
CA THR A 125 -13.55 13.60 5.74
C THR A 125 -13.35 14.16 7.16
N GLY A 126 -12.17 13.93 7.74
CA GLY A 126 -11.89 14.16 9.16
C GLY A 126 -12.18 15.58 9.64
N GLU A 127 -11.97 16.58 8.78
CA GLU A 127 -12.25 18.00 9.06
C GLU A 127 -13.74 18.33 9.22
N ASN A 128 -14.64 17.45 8.77
CA ASN A 128 -16.10 17.59 8.93
C ASN A 128 -16.64 16.83 10.14
N THR A 129 -15.81 16.01 10.79
CA THR A 129 -16.25 15.14 11.89
C THR A 129 -16.32 15.86 13.23
N PHE A 130 -17.03 15.26 14.19
CA PHE A 130 -17.09 15.69 15.59
C PHE A 130 -16.35 14.69 16.47
N ARG A 131 -15.62 15.16 17.49
CA ARG A 131 -14.73 14.31 18.30
C ARG A 131 -15.49 13.18 18.99
N GLU A 132 -16.75 13.41 19.34
CA GLU A 132 -17.57 12.48 20.11
C GLU A 132 -17.96 11.23 19.32
N ASN A 133 -17.95 11.29 17.98
CA ASN A 133 -18.45 10.21 17.13
C ASN A 133 -17.68 9.97 15.83
N SER A 134 -16.55 10.65 15.59
CA SER A 134 -15.75 10.51 14.37
C SER A 134 -15.42 9.05 14.04
N THR A 135 -15.01 8.26 15.04
CA THR A 135 -14.69 6.83 14.87
C THR A 135 -15.89 5.96 14.47
N THR A 136 -17.14 6.40 14.69
CA THR A 136 -18.33 5.61 14.28
C THR A 136 -18.48 5.52 12.77
N LEU A 137 -17.85 6.42 12.01
CA LEU A 137 -17.78 6.32 10.55
C LEU A 137 -17.01 5.09 10.10
N ILE A 138 -15.96 4.70 10.85
CA ILE A 138 -15.20 3.46 10.59
C ILE A 138 -16.11 2.23 10.68
N ASP A 139 -17.03 2.18 11.65
CA ASP A 139 -18.01 1.09 11.75
C ASP A 139 -18.85 0.97 10.48
N ALA A 140 -19.25 2.12 9.92
CA ALA A 140 -20.07 2.17 8.72
C ALA A 140 -19.30 1.73 7.47
N ILE A 141 -18.01 2.07 7.37
CA ILE A 141 -17.08 1.71 6.29
C ILE A 141 -16.79 0.22 6.30
N VAL A 142 -16.47 -0.37 7.47
CA VAL A 142 -16.10 -1.79 7.54
C VAL A 142 -17.30 -2.72 7.49
N GLN A 143 -18.51 -2.22 7.74
CA GLN A 143 -19.73 -3.03 7.73
C GLN A 143 -19.89 -3.90 6.45
N PRO A 144 -19.84 -3.38 5.22
CA PRO A 144 -19.93 -4.21 4.03
C PRO A 144 -18.85 -5.29 3.93
N LEU A 145 -17.62 -5.01 4.40
CA LEU A 145 -16.52 -5.97 4.41
C LEU A 145 -16.76 -7.09 5.44
N ASN A 146 -17.26 -6.72 6.63
CA ASN A 146 -17.66 -7.65 7.69
C ASN A 146 -18.83 -8.55 7.26
N GLU A 147 -19.81 -8.01 6.55
CA GLU A 147 -20.98 -8.76 6.05
C GLU A 147 -20.56 -9.92 5.12
N VAL A 148 -19.57 -9.68 4.25
CA VAL A 148 -19.06 -10.69 3.31
C VAL A 148 -17.83 -11.45 3.83
N LYS A 149 -17.31 -11.07 5.01
CA LYS A 149 -16.16 -11.70 5.69
C LYS A 149 -14.87 -11.73 4.84
N VAL A 150 -14.62 -10.66 4.09
CA VAL A 150 -13.42 -10.55 3.25
C VAL A 150 -12.27 -9.95 4.06
N ALA A 151 -11.08 -10.52 3.90
CA ALA A 151 -9.86 -9.96 4.47
C ALA A 151 -9.54 -8.62 3.81
N PHE A 152 -9.11 -7.64 4.60
CA PHE A 152 -8.78 -6.33 4.06
C PHE A 152 -7.71 -5.58 4.85
N SER A 153 -7.14 -4.55 4.23
CA SER A 153 -6.24 -3.59 4.86
C SER A 153 -6.56 -2.18 4.41
N SER A 154 -6.17 -1.20 5.22
CA SER A 154 -6.36 0.21 4.92
C SER A 154 -5.04 0.98 5.00
N THR A 155 -4.78 1.86 4.04
CA THR A 155 -3.85 2.98 4.27
C THR A 155 -4.66 4.18 4.73
N SER A 156 -3.98 5.20 5.25
CA SER A 156 -4.62 6.47 5.60
C SER A 156 -4.22 7.57 4.62
N GLY A 157 -5.15 8.48 4.33
CA GLY A 157 -5.00 9.66 3.49
C GLY A 157 -5.04 10.97 4.27
N ASN A 158 -4.76 12.11 3.66
CA ASN A 158 -4.61 13.38 4.38
C ASN A 158 -5.86 13.84 5.13
N HIS A 159 -7.05 13.34 4.80
CA HIS A 159 -8.28 13.66 5.54
C HIS A 159 -8.47 12.82 6.82
N ASP A 160 -7.73 11.71 6.95
CA ASP A 160 -7.82 10.77 8.08
C ASP A 160 -7.07 11.27 9.35
N THR A 161 -6.50 12.48 9.32
CA THR A 161 -6.06 13.19 10.53
C THR A 161 -6.57 14.62 10.54
N HIS A 162 -7.37 14.96 11.54
CA HIS A 162 -7.77 16.34 11.80
C HIS A 162 -7.95 16.58 13.32
N VAL A 163 -8.39 17.79 13.69
CA VAL A 163 -8.60 18.19 15.11
C VAL A 163 -9.43 17.18 15.93
N ASN A 164 -10.39 16.51 15.29
CA ASN A 164 -11.36 15.63 15.95
C ASN A 164 -11.09 14.13 15.78
N ILE A 165 -10.05 13.74 15.04
CA ILE A 165 -9.78 12.35 14.72
C ILE A 165 -8.33 12.16 14.26
N THR A 166 -7.74 11.03 14.63
CA THR A 166 -6.40 10.64 14.19
C THR A 166 -6.44 9.28 13.49
N ARG A 167 -5.51 9.08 12.55
CA ARG A 167 -5.22 7.77 11.94
C ARG A 167 -5.07 6.63 12.94
N GLU A 168 -4.43 6.91 14.08
CA GLU A 168 -4.29 5.91 15.14
C GLU A 168 -5.66 5.51 15.71
N GLU A 169 -6.54 6.47 15.98
CA GLU A 169 -7.91 6.20 16.43
C GLU A 169 -8.71 5.42 15.37
N GLU A 170 -8.51 5.70 14.08
CA GLU A 170 -9.13 4.95 12.98
C GLU A 170 -8.65 3.49 12.92
N ILE A 171 -7.32 3.27 12.92
CA ILE A 171 -6.72 1.93 12.89
C ILE A 171 -7.17 1.13 14.12
N LEU A 172 -7.15 1.74 15.31
CA LEU A 172 -7.60 1.10 16.54
C LEU A 172 -9.09 0.77 16.47
N ARG A 173 -9.92 1.66 15.89
CA ARG A 173 -11.34 1.36 15.73
C ARG A 173 -11.55 0.23 14.73
N GLU A 174 -10.98 0.32 13.54
CA GLU A 174 -11.08 -0.65 12.45
C GLU A 174 -10.76 -2.07 12.95
N THR A 175 -9.59 -2.22 13.59
CA THR A 175 -9.13 -3.51 14.10
C THR A 175 -9.96 -4.01 15.28
N SER A 176 -10.60 -3.13 16.06
CA SER A 176 -11.50 -3.51 17.15
C SER A 176 -12.88 -4.00 16.68
N VAL A 177 -13.40 -3.47 15.57
CA VAL A 177 -14.74 -3.79 15.06
C VAL A 177 -14.75 -4.74 13.87
N SER A 178 -13.59 -5.04 13.29
CA SER A 178 -13.44 -5.97 12.19
C SER A 178 -12.38 -7.04 12.49
N PRO A 179 -12.78 -8.30 12.71
CA PRO A 179 -11.82 -9.39 12.81
C PRO A 179 -11.10 -9.69 11.48
N PHE A 180 -11.64 -9.20 10.35
CA PHE A 180 -11.10 -9.41 9.00
C PHE A 180 -10.10 -8.34 8.56
N SER A 181 -9.89 -7.29 9.35
CA SER A 181 -8.83 -6.30 9.08
C SER A 181 -7.45 -6.90 9.36
N TYR A 182 -6.51 -6.67 8.46
CA TYR A 182 -5.06 -6.94 8.58
C TYR A 182 -4.28 -5.62 8.65
N THR A 183 -4.96 -4.49 8.86
CA THR A 183 -4.29 -3.22 9.14
C THR A 183 -3.54 -3.32 10.47
N ARG A 184 -2.34 -2.73 10.54
CA ARG A 184 -1.55 -2.70 11.77
C ARG A 184 -0.97 -1.31 12.01
N LEU A 185 -0.81 -1.00 13.28
CA LEU A 185 0.09 0.07 13.70
C LEU A 185 1.54 -0.32 13.37
N SER A 186 2.31 0.67 12.98
CA SER A 186 3.74 0.54 12.75
C SER A 186 4.48 0.20 14.05
N PRO A 187 5.66 -0.43 13.97
CA PRO A 187 6.53 -0.57 15.13
C PRO A 187 6.86 0.80 15.74
N PRO A 188 7.17 0.86 17.05
CA PRO A 188 7.64 2.09 17.67
C PRO A 188 8.80 2.70 16.87
N SER A 189 8.83 4.03 16.74
CA SER A 189 9.81 4.82 15.95
C SER A 189 9.70 4.77 14.42
N VAL A 190 8.74 4.05 13.86
CA VAL A 190 8.50 4.00 12.40
C VAL A 190 7.32 4.89 12.02
N GLY A 191 7.52 5.77 11.03
CA GLY A 191 6.47 6.64 10.48
C GLY A 191 6.42 8.05 11.05
N GLY A 192 7.33 8.38 11.98
CA GLY A 192 7.40 9.70 12.61
C GLY A 192 6.13 10.07 13.38
N SER A 193 5.96 11.37 13.66
CA SER A 193 4.72 11.87 14.26
C SER A 193 3.58 11.85 13.24
N GLY A 194 2.45 11.25 13.60
CA GLY A 194 1.24 11.22 12.78
C GLY A 194 1.23 10.19 11.64
N GLY A 195 2.24 9.32 11.52
CA GLY A 195 2.30 8.27 10.50
C GLY A 195 2.25 6.84 11.04
N PRO A 196 1.25 6.45 11.85
CA PRO A 196 1.23 5.14 12.50
C PRO A 196 0.90 3.97 11.55
N GLY A 197 0.52 4.20 10.29
CA GLY A 197 0.00 3.16 9.38
C GLY A 197 1.03 2.51 8.45
N ASN A 198 2.22 2.11 8.94
CA ASN A 198 3.25 1.48 8.11
C ASN A 198 3.40 -0.02 8.43
N TYR A 199 3.06 -0.89 7.48
CA TYR A 199 3.04 -2.34 7.68
C TYR A 199 3.05 -3.11 6.35
N TRP A 200 3.07 -4.44 6.44
CA TRP A 200 2.97 -5.33 5.29
C TRP A 200 2.14 -6.58 5.61
N VAL A 201 1.63 -7.24 4.55
CA VAL A 201 0.82 -8.48 4.61
C VAL A 201 1.41 -9.53 3.68
N PRO A 202 1.80 -10.71 4.20
CA PRO A 202 2.27 -11.81 3.38
C PRO A 202 1.09 -12.57 2.75
N VAL A 203 1.23 -12.93 1.47
CA VAL A 203 0.29 -13.76 0.71
C VAL A 203 1.02 -14.99 0.20
N PHE A 204 0.52 -16.17 0.56
CA PHE A 204 1.14 -17.46 0.30
C PHE A 204 0.49 -18.13 -0.90
N GLU A 205 1.23 -18.92 -1.68
CA GLU A 205 0.60 -19.73 -2.73
C GLU A 205 -0.37 -20.74 -2.10
N LYS A 206 0.04 -21.39 -1.00
CA LYS A 206 -0.79 -22.28 -0.17
C LYS A 206 -0.60 -21.99 1.30
N ASP A 207 -1.63 -22.29 2.09
CA ASP A 207 -1.63 -22.11 3.55
C ASP A 207 -0.47 -22.86 4.25
N THR A 208 -0.07 -24.01 3.69
CA THR A 208 1.02 -24.84 4.22
C THR A 208 2.42 -24.36 3.85
N ASP A 209 2.56 -23.36 2.98
CA ASP A 209 3.86 -22.93 2.50
C ASP A 209 4.64 -22.19 3.59
N ALA A 210 5.97 -22.38 3.56
CA ALA A 210 6.86 -21.75 4.54
C ALA A 210 7.12 -20.26 4.23
N THR A 211 6.92 -19.85 2.98
CA THR A 211 7.33 -18.52 2.48
C THR A 211 6.25 -17.92 1.59
N PRO A 212 5.99 -16.60 1.65
CA PRO A 212 4.99 -15.96 0.81
C PRO A 212 5.46 -15.83 -0.64
N ALA A 213 4.49 -15.84 -1.56
CA ALA A 213 4.68 -15.57 -2.98
C ALA A 213 4.48 -14.08 -3.33
N LEU A 214 3.73 -13.36 -2.50
CA LEU A 214 3.45 -11.92 -2.66
C LEU A 214 3.49 -11.22 -1.30
N VAL A 215 4.03 -10.01 -1.27
CA VAL A 215 3.96 -9.12 -0.09
C VAL A 215 3.23 -7.84 -0.48
N LEU A 216 2.13 -7.54 0.23
CA LEU A 216 1.42 -6.28 0.11
C LEU A 216 2.00 -5.30 1.14
N TRP A 217 2.53 -4.17 0.67
CA TRP A 217 3.11 -3.12 1.52
C TRP A 217 2.15 -1.95 1.66
N PHE A 218 2.02 -1.40 2.86
CA PHE A 218 1.14 -0.30 3.19
C PHE A 218 1.95 0.79 3.86
N PHE A 219 1.91 1.99 3.29
CA PHE A 219 2.70 3.13 3.74
C PHE A 219 1.82 4.31 4.07
N ASP A 220 2.18 5.00 5.15
CA ASP A 220 1.48 6.18 5.62
C ASP A 220 2.19 7.45 5.12
N SER A 221 1.60 8.08 4.11
CA SER A 221 2.09 9.36 3.57
C SER A 221 1.75 10.56 4.45
N ARG A 222 1.06 10.36 5.59
CA ARG A 222 0.63 11.42 6.50
C ARG A 222 -0.25 12.45 5.79
N GLY A 223 -0.08 13.74 6.10
CA GLY A 223 -0.95 14.82 5.69
C GLY A 223 -2.06 15.11 6.71
N GLY A 224 -2.79 16.20 6.48
CA GLY A 224 -3.84 16.67 7.38
C GLY A 224 -3.34 17.62 8.47
N VAL A 225 -4.03 17.62 9.61
CA VAL A 225 -3.85 18.61 10.68
C VAL A 225 -3.82 17.92 12.05
N TYR A 226 -2.87 18.30 12.90
CA TYR A 226 -2.78 17.82 14.29
C TYR A 226 -3.92 18.38 15.15
N HIS A 227 -4.12 17.80 16.35
CA HIS A 227 -5.13 18.26 17.31
C HIS A 227 -4.99 19.75 17.69
N ASP A 228 -3.76 20.28 17.70
CA ASP A 228 -3.50 21.69 18.00
C ASP A 228 -3.71 22.64 16.81
N GLY A 229 -4.15 22.10 15.66
CA GLY A 229 -4.38 22.87 14.43
C GLY A 229 -3.15 23.05 13.55
N THR A 230 -1.98 22.52 13.93
CA THR A 230 -0.77 22.63 13.10
C THR A 230 -0.79 21.65 11.92
N HIS A 231 -0.23 22.07 10.80
CA HIS A 231 -0.16 21.22 9.60
C HIS A 231 0.79 20.03 9.81
N MET A 232 0.32 18.85 9.42
CA MET A 232 1.13 17.64 9.40
C MET A 232 1.99 17.60 8.11
N PRO A 233 3.23 17.05 8.17
CA PRO A 233 3.96 16.66 6.97
C PRO A 233 3.13 15.76 6.05
N ASP A 234 3.24 15.92 4.73
CA ASP A 234 2.48 15.21 3.68
C ASP A 234 3.38 14.27 2.85
N TRP A 235 4.30 13.57 3.51
CA TRP A 235 5.16 12.56 2.88
C TRP A 235 5.38 11.38 3.83
N VAL A 236 5.78 10.22 3.30
CA VAL A 236 6.22 9.08 4.13
C VAL A 236 7.50 9.46 4.89
N ASP A 237 7.48 9.29 6.21
CA ASP A 237 8.60 9.71 7.07
C ASP A 237 9.91 8.96 6.75
N SER A 238 11.06 9.65 6.89
CA SER A 238 12.37 9.05 6.59
C SER A 238 12.71 7.84 7.46
N SER A 239 12.13 7.71 8.66
CA SER A 239 12.28 6.51 9.49
C SER A 239 11.79 5.24 8.81
N VAL A 240 10.80 5.35 7.91
CA VAL A 240 10.26 4.22 7.12
C VAL A 240 11.30 3.68 6.14
N ALA A 241 12.25 4.50 5.67
CA ALA A 241 13.29 4.05 4.76
C ALA A 241 14.23 3.00 5.38
N GLU A 242 14.69 3.24 6.62
CA GLU A 242 15.48 2.24 7.35
C GLU A 242 14.62 1.04 7.74
N TRP A 243 13.37 1.26 8.12
CA TRP A 243 12.44 0.16 8.43
C TRP A 243 12.25 -0.78 7.23
N ILE A 244 12.03 -0.26 6.02
CA ILE A 244 11.97 -1.08 4.79
C ILE A 244 13.24 -1.93 4.66
N ALA A 245 14.42 -1.33 4.82
CA ALA A 245 15.68 -2.05 4.69
C ALA A 245 15.86 -3.14 5.77
N VAL A 246 15.41 -2.90 6.99
CA VAL A 246 15.43 -3.90 8.08
C VAL A 246 14.44 -5.03 7.80
N GLU A 247 13.21 -4.70 7.42
CA GLU A 247 12.17 -5.68 7.13
C GLU A 247 12.56 -6.57 5.96
N THR A 248 13.07 -6.01 4.84
CA THR A 248 13.47 -6.81 3.69
C THR A 248 14.66 -7.73 4.00
N ARG A 249 15.65 -7.26 4.78
CA ARG A 249 16.75 -8.12 5.26
C ARG A 249 16.24 -9.26 6.14
N THR A 250 15.27 -8.98 7.01
CA THR A 250 14.65 -10.00 7.86
C THR A 250 13.85 -11.00 7.02
N MET A 251 13.07 -10.52 6.05
CA MET A 251 12.36 -11.35 5.08
C MET A 251 13.34 -12.25 4.31
N ASP A 252 14.49 -11.74 3.87
CA ASP A 252 15.50 -12.53 3.17
C ASP A 252 16.10 -13.63 4.06
N ALA A 253 16.35 -13.30 5.33
CA ALA A 253 16.90 -14.25 6.29
C ALA A 253 15.91 -15.37 6.65
N VAL A 254 14.62 -15.05 6.74
CA VAL A 254 13.58 -16.00 7.17
C VAL A 254 12.94 -16.75 5.99
N TRP A 255 12.68 -16.08 4.88
CA TRP A 255 11.99 -16.64 3.71
C TRP A 255 12.91 -16.94 2.52
N GLY A 256 14.22 -16.66 2.64
CA GLY A 256 15.18 -16.89 1.57
C GLY A 256 15.13 -15.80 0.50
N SER A 257 15.63 -16.12 -0.70
CA SER A 257 15.84 -15.15 -1.78
C SER A 257 14.59 -14.32 -2.11
N PRO A 258 14.73 -12.99 -2.34
CA PRO A 258 13.60 -12.15 -2.74
C PRO A 258 13.16 -12.37 -4.19
N GLU A 259 13.93 -13.13 -4.98
CA GLU A 259 13.60 -13.42 -6.38
C GLU A 259 12.33 -14.25 -6.56
N SER A 260 11.93 -15.02 -5.54
CA SER A 260 10.74 -15.87 -5.60
C SER A 260 9.46 -15.21 -5.09
N ARG A 261 9.52 -13.95 -4.64
CA ARG A 261 8.34 -13.24 -4.12
C ARG A 261 8.16 -11.90 -4.79
N SER A 262 6.93 -11.59 -5.21
CA SER A 262 6.57 -10.29 -5.76
C SER A 262 6.12 -9.32 -4.66
N ALA A 263 6.07 -8.03 -4.97
CA ALA A 263 5.53 -7.03 -4.07
C ALA A 263 4.60 -6.06 -4.78
N ILE A 264 3.61 -5.55 -4.05
CA ILE A 264 2.75 -4.41 -4.44
C ILE A 264 2.74 -3.46 -3.25
N ALA A 265 2.82 -2.16 -3.52
CA ALA A 265 2.78 -1.13 -2.49
C ALA A 265 1.55 -0.23 -2.63
N PHE A 266 0.99 0.17 -1.48
CA PHE A 266 -0.10 1.11 -1.33
C PHE A 266 0.38 2.29 -0.50
N VAL A 267 0.10 3.49 -0.99
CA VAL A 267 0.34 4.75 -0.30
C VAL A 267 -0.72 5.72 -0.80
N HIS A 268 -1.31 6.54 0.06
CA HIS A 268 -2.42 7.37 -0.38
C HIS A 268 -1.95 8.54 -1.26
N ILE A 269 -1.09 9.42 -0.72
CA ILE A 269 -0.53 10.55 -1.46
C ILE A 269 0.58 10.00 -2.38
N PRO A 270 0.50 10.23 -3.71
CA PRO A 270 1.46 9.67 -4.64
C PRO A 270 2.88 10.24 -4.44
N PRO A 271 3.94 9.45 -4.69
CA PRO A 271 5.32 9.91 -4.57
C PRO A 271 5.60 11.02 -5.60
N HIS A 272 6.46 11.98 -5.29
CA HIS A 272 6.76 13.12 -6.17
C HIS A 272 7.22 12.69 -7.58
N ALA A 273 7.90 11.55 -7.70
CA ALA A 273 8.37 10.98 -8.97
C ALA A 273 7.27 10.77 -10.03
N ILE A 274 5.99 10.74 -9.62
CA ILE A 274 4.88 10.55 -10.55
C ILE A 274 4.63 11.76 -11.47
N GLN A 275 5.00 12.97 -11.06
CA GLN A 275 4.69 14.18 -11.85
C GLN A 275 5.31 14.08 -13.24
N ASP A 276 6.56 13.61 -13.32
CA ASP A 276 7.29 13.40 -14.58
C ASP A 276 6.72 12.26 -15.45
N VAL A 277 5.91 11.37 -14.84
CA VAL A 277 5.21 10.30 -15.54
C VAL A 277 3.91 10.82 -16.15
N GLN A 278 3.15 11.64 -15.42
CA GLN A 278 1.88 12.19 -15.91
C GLN A 278 2.07 13.00 -17.20
N ASP A 279 3.14 13.80 -17.27
CA ASP A 279 3.47 14.63 -18.43
C ASP A 279 3.73 13.81 -19.72
N LYS A 280 3.96 12.50 -19.60
CA LYS A 280 4.27 11.59 -20.71
C LYS A 280 3.15 10.61 -21.03
N LEU A 281 2.00 10.72 -20.36
CA LEU A 281 0.87 9.82 -20.57
C LEU A 281 0.33 9.95 -22.00
N ASN A 282 -0.08 8.80 -22.53
CA ASN A 282 -0.81 8.72 -23.78
C ASN A 282 -2.13 8.00 -23.54
N SER A 283 -3.25 8.68 -23.77
CA SER A 283 -4.60 8.17 -23.50
C SER A 283 -4.98 6.90 -24.29
N THR A 284 -4.21 6.54 -25.33
CA THR A 284 -4.40 5.29 -26.09
C THR A 284 -3.74 4.10 -25.39
N THR A 285 -2.61 4.31 -24.73
CA THR A 285 -1.83 3.25 -24.06
C THR A 285 -2.02 3.22 -22.55
N ASN A 286 -2.38 4.35 -21.96
CA ASN A 286 -2.65 4.55 -20.55
C ASN A 286 -4.14 4.87 -20.42
N ALA A 287 -4.95 3.81 -20.43
CA ALA A 287 -6.39 3.95 -20.33
C ALA A 287 -6.82 4.46 -18.95
N GLY A 288 -7.94 5.17 -18.94
CA GLY A 288 -8.59 5.73 -17.76
C GLY A 288 -8.59 7.27 -17.77
N LEU A 289 -9.21 7.87 -16.76
CA LEU A 289 -9.40 9.32 -16.66
C LEU A 289 -8.09 9.99 -16.21
N ASN A 290 -7.71 11.10 -16.83
CA ASN A 290 -6.57 11.91 -16.38
C ASN A 290 -6.99 13.38 -16.36
N ALA A 291 -7.98 13.68 -15.50
CA ALA A 291 -8.66 14.98 -15.50
C ALA A 291 -7.90 16.03 -14.68
N ASP A 292 -7.09 15.62 -13.71
CA ASP A 292 -6.44 16.53 -12.77
C ASP A 292 -4.93 16.60 -13.03
N LYS A 293 -4.44 17.81 -13.30
CA LYS A 293 -3.01 18.04 -13.44
C LYS A 293 -2.35 17.98 -12.06
N LEU A 294 -1.33 17.14 -11.92
CA LEU A 294 -0.56 17.07 -10.69
C LEU A 294 0.26 18.35 -10.49
N GLY A 295 0.30 18.81 -9.24
CA GLY A 295 1.09 19.96 -8.85
C GLY A 295 1.22 20.10 -7.33
N ARG A 296 1.18 21.36 -6.87
CA ARG A 296 1.27 21.70 -5.44
C ARG A 296 0.10 21.09 -4.68
N GLY A 297 0.41 20.21 -3.73
CA GLY A 297 -0.57 19.48 -2.93
C GLY A 297 -1.06 18.17 -3.53
N SER A 298 -0.75 17.86 -4.80
CA SER A 298 -1.14 16.60 -5.46
C SER A 298 -0.21 15.42 -5.18
N THR A 299 1.02 15.68 -4.74
CA THR A 299 2.01 14.63 -4.48
C THR A 299 2.74 14.89 -3.19
N GLN A 300 3.43 13.88 -2.69
CA GLN A 300 4.16 13.98 -1.44
C GLN A 300 5.12 15.17 -1.43
N ALA A 301 5.12 15.90 -0.32
CA ALA A 301 5.99 17.05 -0.08
C ALA A 301 5.94 18.16 -1.14
N SER A 302 4.81 18.31 -1.86
CA SER A 302 4.65 19.35 -2.87
C SER A 302 3.83 20.56 -2.38
N GLY A 303 3.18 20.46 -1.22
CA GLY A 303 2.39 21.55 -0.60
C GLY A 303 3.24 22.74 -0.13
N ASP A 304 4.47 22.51 0.30
CA ASP A 304 5.44 23.53 0.70
C ASP A 304 6.75 23.34 -0.09
N PRO A 305 7.22 24.32 -0.87
CA PRO A 305 8.51 24.25 -1.56
C PRO A 305 9.70 23.92 -0.65
N ALA A 306 9.65 24.29 0.63
CA ALA A 306 10.71 23.95 1.61
C ALA A 306 10.77 22.44 1.93
N SER A 307 9.69 21.71 1.64
CA SER A 307 9.57 20.25 1.82
C SER A 307 9.97 19.46 0.57
N SER A 308 10.27 20.12 -0.55
CA SER A 308 10.63 19.45 -1.80
C SER A 308 11.70 18.36 -1.61
N GLY A 309 11.40 17.14 -2.07
CA GLY A 309 12.30 15.98 -2.00
C GLY A 309 12.37 15.27 -0.65
N LYS A 310 11.52 15.62 0.32
CA LYS A 310 11.46 14.92 1.62
C LYS A 310 10.94 13.48 1.53
N ASP A 311 10.26 13.11 0.45
CA ASP A 311 9.82 11.76 0.13
C ASP A 311 10.93 10.89 -0.52
N SER A 312 12.05 11.50 -0.93
CA SER A 312 13.12 10.81 -1.68
C SER A 312 13.73 9.62 -0.92
N ALA A 313 13.87 9.73 0.41
CA ALA A 313 14.40 8.65 1.23
C ALA A 313 13.50 7.41 1.18
N PHE A 314 12.18 7.61 1.29
CA PHE A 314 11.19 6.55 1.14
C PHE A 314 11.22 5.97 -0.27
N TRP A 315 11.14 6.82 -1.30
CA TRP A 315 11.10 6.36 -2.70
C TRP A 315 12.36 5.56 -3.07
N HIS A 316 13.53 6.03 -2.66
CA HIS A 316 14.78 5.32 -2.91
C HIS A 316 14.83 3.98 -2.16
N ALA A 317 14.44 3.96 -0.89
CA ALA A 317 14.48 2.74 -0.08
C ALA A 317 13.49 1.68 -0.59
N LEU A 318 12.27 2.07 -0.95
CA LEU A 318 11.27 1.17 -1.52
C LEU A 318 11.82 0.45 -2.76
N ASN A 319 12.32 1.20 -3.74
CA ASN A 319 12.80 0.60 -5.00
C ASN A 319 14.14 -0.13 -4.87
N SER A 320 15.01 0.29 -3.95
CA SER A 320 16.32 -0.34 -3.79
C SER A 320 16.26 -1.63 -2.98
N ASN A 321 15.36 -1.72 -2.00
CA ASN A 321 15.28 -2.85 -1.07
C ASN A 321 14.15 -3.84 -1.40
N VAL A 322 12.98 -3.37 -1.86
CA VAL A 322 11.85 -4.25 -2.19
C VAL A 322 12.02 -4.77 -3.62
N LYS A 323 12.64 -5.95 -3.76
CA LYS A 323 12.78 -6.59 -5.08
C LYS A 323 11.44 -7.07 -5.61
N ASN A 324 11.34 -7.19 -6.93
CA ASN A 324 10.12 -7.59 -7.63
C ASN A 324 8.89 -6.75 -7.25
N LEU A 325 9.08 -5.47 -6.94
CA LEU A 325 8.01 -4.50 -6.79
C LEU A 325 7.32 -4.30 -8.15
N ARG A 326 6.09 -4.79 -8.27
CA ARG A 326 5.34 -4.79 -9.53
C ARG A 326 4.60 -3.49 -9.74
N ALA A 327 4.01 -2.95 -8.68
CA ALA A 327 3.23 -1.72 -8.73
C ALA A 327 3.27 -0.94 -7.42
N VAL A 328 3.13 0.38 -7.53
CA VAL A 328 2.77 1.29 -6.44
C VAL A 328 1.45 1.96 -6.80
N ILE A 329 0.51 1.90 -5.86
CA ILE A 329 -0.89 2.26 -6.06
C ILE A 329 -1.28 3.36 -5.07
N PHE A 330 -1.90 4.43 -5.57
CA PHE A 330 -2.25 5.65 -4.82
C PHE A 330 -3.63 6.19 -5.23
N GLY A 331 -4.19 7.08 -4.41
CA GLY A 331 -5.49 7.77 -4.62
C GLY A 331 -5.28 9.28 -4.72
N HIS A 332 -5.93 10.05 -3.85
CA HIS A 332 -5.69 11.48 -3.56
C HIS A 332 -6.17 12.48 -4.64
N ASP A 333 -5.74 12.33 -5.89
CA ASP A 333 -6.22 13.19 -6.99
C ASP A 333 -7.43 12.51 -7.68
N HIS A 334 -8.63 12.84 -7.22
CA HIS A 334 -9.89 12.14 -7.53
C HIS A 334 -10.25 12.08 -9.02
N GLY A 335 -9.75 13.00 -9.83
CA GLY A 335 -9.94 13.03 -11.29
C GLY A 335 -8.97 12.15 -12.07
N ASN A 336 -8.04 11.45 -11.42
CA ASN A 336 -7.07 10.58 -12.05
C ASN A 336 -7.39 9.09 -11.83
N GLU A 337 -7.27 8.31 -12.91
CA GLU A 337 -7.46 6.87 -12.99
C GLU A 337 -6.59 6.41 -14.17
N TRP A 338 -5.39 5.92 -13.93
CA TRP A 338 -4.51 5.42 -14.99
C TRP A 338 -3.35 4.62 -14.39
N CYS A 339 -2.77 3.73 -15.19
CA CYS A 339 -1.49 3.10 -14.88
C CYS A 339 -0.43 3.42 -15.93
N ALA A 340 0.80 3.67 -15.48
CA ALA A 340 1.95 3.89 -16.34
C ALA A 340 3.24 3.38 -15.70
N ARG A 341 4.17 2.93 -16.52
CA ARG A 341 5.47 2.44 -16.06
C ARG A 341 6.41 3.64 -15.83
N GLU A 342 6.94 3.77 -14.63
CA GLU A 342 7.94 4.77 -14.28
C GLU A 342 9.31 4.33 -14.83
N PRO A 343 10.06 5.21 -15.53
CA PRO A 343 11.22 4.80 -16.30
C PRO A 343 12.51 4.58 -15.48
N THR A 344 12.60 5.09 -14.25
CA THR A 344 13.83 5.04 -13.43
C THR A 344 14.00 3.69 -12.76
N TYR A 345 12.94 3.17 -12.14
CA TYR A 345 12.96 1.93 -11.38
C TYR A 345 12.16 0.79 -12.01
N ASP A 346 11.54 1.04 -13.17
CA ASP A 346 10.76 0.06 -13.94
C ASP A 346 9.55 -0.51 -13.16
N VAL A 347 8.92 0.34 -12.34
CA VAL A 347 7.74 0.00 -11.54
C VAL A 347 6.48 0.61 -12.15
N ILE A 348 5.34 -0.08 -12.04
CA ILE A 348 4.05 0.44 -12.51
C ILE A 348 3.46 1.37 -11.43
N PHE A 349 3.17 2.59 -11.82
CA PHE A 349 2.38 3.56 -11.07
C PHE A 349 0.92 3.44 -11.47
N CYS A 350 0.01 3.41 -10.51
CA CYS A 350 -1.44 3.36 -10.75
C CYS A 350 -2.19 4.33 -9.84
N PHE A 351 -2.91 5.29 -10.43
CA PHE A 351 -3.95 6.05 -9.75
C PHE A 351 -5.22 5.22 -9.67
N ASN A 352 -5.73 5.04 -8.46
CA ASN A 352 -7.02 4.45 -8.21
C ASN A 352 -8.13 5.44 -8.50
N LYS A 353 -9.26 4.91 -8.96
CA LYS A 353 -10.48 5.67 -9.09
C LYS A 353 -11.05 6.04 -7.71
N HIS A 354 -11.38 7.30 -7.52
CA HIS A 354 -12.20 7.78 -6.40
C HIS A 354 -13.51 6.98 -6.33
N SER A 355 -13.81 6.45 -5.14
CA SER A 355 -14.94 5.54 -4.90
C SER A 355 -16.08 6.15 -4.09
N GLY A 356 -15.87 7.34 -3.51
CA GLY A 356 -16.82 8.12 -2.71
C GLY A 356 -17.96 8.76 -3.49
#